data_AF-A0A1B8FFN2-F1
#
_entry.id   AF-A0A1B8FFN2-F1
#
_cell.length_a   1.000
_cell.length_b   1.000
_cell.length_c   1.000
_cell.angle_alpha   90.00
_cell.angle_beta   90.00
_cell.angle_gamma   90.00
#
_symmetry.space_group_name_H-M   'P 1'
#
loop_
_entity.id
_entity.type
_entity.pdbx_description
1 polymer ?
#
loop_
_entity_poly.entity_id
_entity_poly.type
_entity_poly.pdbx_seq_one_letter_code
_entity_poly.pdbx_strand_id
1 'polypeptide(L)'
;MSDQRVSASMPGSSDTSSKEFTLTLYQKQALVAVIDIFIPFFRPDVLMTRETSQSLIEKSLIDKLDPIFRQVTQSLSVSECAILSSAKQAFNPWGLHQFALSKNRDYQVEQGMANRYSQQVGYVEAAEFVVSFDKLKQNLKERIEPLACDQNCTFDVLKTFTGLTIQVDTEEDLASYLIH
;
A
#
# COMPACT_ATOMS: atom_id res chain seq x y z
N MET A 1 -63.55 -20.74 -14.51
CA MET A 1 -62.19 -20.47 -13.99
C MET A 1 -61.63 -19.39 -14.89
N SER A 2 -61.51 -18.15 -14.40
CA SER A 2 -61.11 -16.99 -15.20
C SER A 2 -59.70 -16.56 -14.83
N ASP A 3 -58.89 -16.30 -15.86
CA ASP A 3 -57.60 -15.63 -15.79
C ASP A 3 -57.72 -14.19 -15.26
N GLN A 4 -56.78 -13.79 -14.41
CA GLN A 4 -56.29 -12.41 -14.38
C GLN A 4 -54.87 -12.36 -13.79
N ARG A 5 -53.88 -12.07 -14.66
CA ARG A 5 -52.61 -11.45 -14.27
C ARG A 5 -52.86 -9.97 -14.00
N VAL A 6 -52.15 -9.39 -13.01
CA VAL A 6 -51.36 -8.14 -13.13
C VAL A 6 -50.81 -7.77 -11.74
N SER A 7 -49.55 -7.32 -11.79
CA SER A 7 -48.63 -6.84 -10.76
C SER A 7 -49.17 -5.80 -9.79
N ALA A 8 -48.61 -5.77 -8.58
CA ALA A 8 -48.34 -4.52 -7.85
C ALA A 8 -47.14 -4.68 -6.91
N SER A 9 -46.19 -3.77 -7.08
CA SER A 9 -44.95 -3.59 -6.34
C SER A 9 -45.17 -3.31 -4.86
N MET A 10 -44.20 -3.71 -4.02
CA MET A 10 -43.78 -2.91 -2.86
C MET A 10 -42.24 -2.87 -2.82
N PRO A 11 -41.64 -1.66 -2.91
CA PRO A 11 -40.21 -1.44 -2.78
C PRO A 11 -39.87 -1.39 -1.29
N GLY A 12 -38.91 -2.19 -0.86
CA GLY A 12 -38.60 -2.29 0.56
C GLY A 12 -37.39 -3.15 0.84
N SER A 13 -36.24 -2.76 0.31
CA SER A 13 -35.02 -2.74 1.12
C SER A 13 -33.97 -1.94 0.38
N SER A 14 -34.03 -0.62 0.53
CA SER A 14 -32.81 0.17 0.47
C SER A 14 -32.05 -0.07 1.77
N ASP A 15 -31.44 -1.26 1.89
CA ASP A 15 -30.30 -1.50 2.76
C ASP A 15 -29.10 -0.75 2.18
N THR A 16 -29.19 0.58 2.12
CA THR A 16 -28.01 1.42 2.21
C THR A 16 -27.57 1.39 3.66
N SER A 17 -27.06 0.24 4.10
CA SER A 17 -25.97 0.24 5.06
C SER A 17 -24.80 0.87 4.31
N SER A 18 -24.82 2.20 4.22
CA SER A 18 -23.63 2.98 3.92
C SER A 18 -22.66 2.59 5.02
N LYS A 19 -21.78 1.62 4.74
CA LYS A 19 -20.63 1.32 5.59
C LYS A 19 -20.02 2.68 5.89
N GLU A 20 -20.15 3.11 7.14
CA GLU A 20 -19.71 4.41 7.58
C GLU A 20 -18.22 4.45 7.28
N PHE A 21 -17.87 5.14 6.19
CA PHE A 21 -16.54 5.10 5.63
C PHE A 21 -15.69 6.00 6.52
N THR A 22 -15.17 5.43 7.61
CA THR A 22 -14.39 6.20 8.58
C THR A 22 -13.04 6.52 7.97
N LEU A 23 -12.98 7.66 7.28
CA LEU A 23 -11.78 8.21 6.62
C LEU A 23 -10.54 8.12 7.52
N THR A 24 -10.71 8.35 8.82
CA THR A 24 -9.64 8.31 9.83
C THR A 24 -8.99 6.94 9.98
N LEU A 25 -9.75 5.84 9.87
CA LEU A 25 -9.22 4.48 9.97
C LEU A 25 -8.40 4.11 8.72
N TYR A 26 -8.92 4.48 7.53
CA TYR A 26 -8.24 4.24 6.27
C TYR A 26 -6.97 5.06 6.13
N GLN A 27 -6.98 6.32 6.55
CA GLN A 27 -5.79 7.18 6.52
C GLN A 27 -4.65 6.63 7.38
N LYS A 28 -4.94 6.05 8.55
CA LYS A 28 -3.90 5.43 9.39
C LYS A 28 -3.27 4.24 8.69
N GLN A 29 -4.07 3.36 8.10
CA GLN A 29 -3.55 2.18 7.37
C GLN A 29 -2.84 2.58 6.08
N ALA A 30 -3.33 3.60 5.38
CA ALA A 30 -2.69 4.17 4.21
C ALA A 30 -1.32 4.74 4.55
N LEU A 31 -1.18 5.45 5.68
CA LEU A 31 0.11 5.95 6.15
C LEU A 31 1.11 4.79 6.38
N VAL A 32 0.67 3.73 7.04
CA VAL A 32 1.51 2.54 7.27
C VAL A 32 1.90 1.89 5.94
N ALA A 33 0.99 1.83 4.96
CA ALA A 33 1.28 1.32 3.63
C ALA A 33 2.32 2.18 2.89
N VAL A 34 2.21 3.51 2.96
CA VAL A 34 3.17 4.45 2.37
C VAL A 34 4.55 4.26 3.00
N ILE A 35 4.61 4.19 4.33
CA ILE A 35 5.84 3.93 5.09
C ILE A 35 6.49 2.62 4.61
N ASP A 36 5.74 1.52 4.60
CA ASP A 36 6.22 0.19 4.19
C ASP A 36 6.77 0.23 2.76
N ILE A 37 5.99 0.77 1.81
CA ILE A 37 6.38 0.84 0.39
C ILE A 37 7.63 1.72 0.19
N PHE A 38 7.67 2.92 0.78
CA PHE A 38 8.61 3.95 0.35
C PHE A 38 9.90 4.02 1.17
N ILE A 39 9.92 3.58 2.43
CA ILE A 39 11.15 3.58 3.25
C ILE A 39 12.32 2.88 2.57
N PRO A 40 12.15 1.69 1.95
CA PRO A 40 13.25 0.99 1.28
C PRO A 40 13.88 1.75 0.10
N PHE A 41 13.24 2.80 -0.42
CA PHE A 41 13.78 3.64 -1.49
C PHE A 41 14.75 4.72 -1.01
N PHE A 42 14.95 4.87 0.30
CA PHE A 42 15.85 5.88 0.86
C PHE A 42 17.19 5.26 1.29
N ARG A 43 18.28 6.01 1.11
CA ARG A 43 19.60 5.58 1.56
C ARG A 43 19.72 5.67 3.08
N PRO A 44 20.08 4.58 3.78
CA PRO A 44 20.44 4.66 5.18
C PRO A 44 21.77 5.42 5.39
N ASP A 45 22.67 5.40 4.40
CA ASP A 45 24.04 5.96 4.47
C ASP A 45 24.13 7.42 4.88
N VAL A 46 23.09 8.22 4.62
CA VAL A 46 23.05 9.64 5.00
C VAL A 46 22.81 9.82 6.51
N LEU A 47 22.25 8.80 7.18
CA LEU A 47 22.02 8.74 8.63
C LEU A 47 23.13 7.97 9.38
N MET A 48 23.91 7.16 8.66
CA MET A 48 24.94 6.24 9.18
C MET A 48 26.16 6.90 9.83
N THR A 49 26.27 8.23 9.87
CA THR A 49 27.41 8.89 10.52
C THR A 49 27.37 8.81 12.05
N ARG A 50 26.26 8.36 12.66
CA ARG A 50 26.13 8.30 14.13
C ARG A 50 25.49 7.02 14.71
N GLU A 51 24.74 6.26 13.91
CA GLU A 51 23.97 5.11 14.41
C GLU A 51 24.56 3.79 13.89
N THR A 52 24.74 2.81 14.79
CA THR A 52 25.41 1.53 14.47
C THR A 52 24.46 0.35 14.35
N SER A 53 23.18 0.50 14.70
CA SER A 53 22.19 -0.58 14.59
C SER A 53 21.13 -0.29 13.54
N GLN A 54 20.79 -1.31 12.75
CA GLN A 54 19.79 -1.23 11.68
C GLN A 54 18.43 -0.74 12.19
N SER A 55 17.98 -1.24 13.33
CA SER A 55 16.73 -0.82 13.96
C SER A 55 16.70 0.67 14.34
N LEU A 56 17.84 1.25 14.71
CA LEU A 56 17.94 2.68 15.02
C LEU A 56 17.94 3.49 13.73
N ILE A 57 18.66 3.04 12.71
CA ILE A 57 18.70 3.68 11.38
C ILE A 57 17.30 3.72 10.76
N GLU A 58 16.57 2.60 10.79
CA GLU A 58 15.18 2.54 10.31
C GLU A 58 14.29 3.49 11.09
N LYS A 59 14.40 3.53 12.42
CA LYS A 59 13.62 4.45 13.26
C LYS A 59 13.95 5.91 12.96
N SER A 60 15.23 6.25 12.85
CA SER A 60 15.72 7.60 12.54
C SER A 60 15.25 8.07 11.17
N LEU A 61 15.23 7.16 10.19
CA LEU A 61 14.71 7.39 8.86
C LEU A 61 13.18 7.57 8.86
N ILE A 62 12.44 6.72 9.59
CA ILE A 62 11.00 6.87 9.80
C ILE A 62 10.71 8.24 10.42
N ASP A 63 11.38 8.59 11.53
CA ASP A 63 11.14 9.83 12.25
C ASP A 63 11.41 11.06 11.36
N LYS A 64 12.43 10.98 10.49
CA LYS A 64 12.74 12.05 9.54
C LYS A 64 11.73 12.15 8.39
N LEU A 65 11.23 11.02 7.87
CA LEU A 65 10.34 10.98 6.71
C LEU A 65 8.85 11.00 7.07
N ASP A 66 8.48 10.68 8.32
CA ASP A 66 7.09 10.64 8.80
C ASP A 66 6.31 11.93 8.51
N PRO A 67 6.88 13.15 8.66
CA PRO A 67 6.18 14.37 8.27
C PRO A 67 5.81 14.40 6.78
N ILE A 68 6.71 13.94 5.90
CA ILE A 68 6.48 13.86 4.44
C ILE A 68 5.40 12.82 4.16
N PHE A 69 5.52 11.63 4.74
CA PHE A 69 4.55 10.54 4.56
C PHE A 69 3.15 10.91 5.05
N ARG A 70 3.05 11.60 6.19
CA ARG A 70 1.78 12.14 6.69
C ARG A 70 1.20 13.17 5.73
N GLN A 71 2.02 14.12 5.27
CA GLN A 71 1.56 15.17 4.35
C GLN A 71 1.00 14.57 3.06
N VAL A 72 1.73 13.64 2.43
CA VAL A 72 1.23 13.00 1.19
C VAL A 72 -0.01 12.14 1.45
N THR A 73 -0.06 11.42 2.57
CA THR A 73 -1.22 10.57 2.93
C THR A 73 -2.47 11.41 3.19
N GLN A 74 -2.33 12.58 3.83
CA GLN A 74 -3.45 13.49 4.07
C GLN A 74 -4.02 14.09 2.78
N SER A 75 -3.22 14.15 1.71
CA SER A 75 -3.66 14.62 0.38
C SER A 75 -4.42 13.57 -0.43
N LEU A 76 -4.50 12.32 0.05
CA LEU A 76 -5.13 11.24 -0.67
C LEU A 76 -6.66 11.30 -0.56
N SER A 77 -7.30 10.94 -1.66
CA SER A 77 -8.73 10.67 -1.69
C SER A 77 -9.10 9.43 -0.87
N VAL A 78 -10.38 9.30 -0.57
CA VAL A 78 -10.99 8.13 0.07
C VAL A 78 -10.63 6.82 -0.65
N SER A 79 -10.76 6.79 -1.98
CA SER A 79 -10.49 5.60 -2.79
C SER A 79 -9.00 5.23 -2.78
N GLU A 80 -8.10 6.21 -2.86
CA GLU A 80 -6.66 5.98 -2.75
C GLU A 80 -6.26 5.44 -1.38
N CYS A 81 -6.86 5.97 -0.30
CA CYS A 81 -6.66 5.43 1.05
C CYS A 81 -7.15 3.98 1.17
N ALA A 82 -8.28 3.65 0.55
CA ALA A 82 -8.81 2.29 0.55
C ALA A 82 -7.94 1.31 -0.25
N ILE A 83 -7.38 1.74 -1.38
CA ILE A 83 -6.42 0.93 -2.17
C ILE A 83 -5.22 0.56 -1.28
N LEU A 84 -4.59 1.55 -0.66
CA LEU A 84 -3.42 1.35 0.20
C LEU A 84 -3.74 0.52 1.44
N SER A 85 -4.89 0.77 2.08
CA SER A 85 -5.33 -0.01 3.24
C SER A 85 -5.58 -1.47 2.87
N SER A 86 -6.24 -1.73 1.74
CA SER A 86 -6.52 -3.08 1.25
C SER A 86 -5.23 -3.83 0.92
N ALA A 87 -4.28 -3.15 0.29
CA ALA A 87 -2.95 -3.70 0.01
C ALA A 87 -2.19 -4.02 1.30
N LYS A 88 -2.17 -3.12 2.29
CA LYS A 88 -1.49 -3.35 3.56
C LYS A 88 -2.06 -4.52 4.35
N GLN A 89 -3.37 -4.71 4.32
CA GLN A 89 -4.06 -5.80 5.00
C GLN A 89 -3.83 -7.17 4.35
N ALA A 90 -3.34 -7.22 3.11
CA ALA A 90 -3.00 -8.48 2.45
C ALA A 90 -1.68 -9.09 2.97
N PHE A 91 -0.87 -8.32 3.69
CA PHE A 91 0.45 -8.75 4.14
C PHE A 91 0.65 -8.62 5.65
N ASN A 92 1.42 -9.56 6.18
CA ASN A 92 2.17 -9.39 7.42
C ASN A 92 3.21 -8.26 7.26
N PRO A 93 3.88 -7.79 8.34
CA PRO A 93 4.86 -6.72 8.23
C PRO A 93 5.86 -7.01 7.11
N TRP A 94 6.23 -5.99 6.33
CA TRP A 94 7.29 -6.05 5.31
C TRP A 94 6.98 -6.82 4.01
N GLY A 95 5.81 -7.45 3.86
CA GLY A 95 5.45 -8.11 2.59
C GLY A 95 5.04 -7.13 1.47
N LEU A 96 4.50 -5.96 1.84
CA LEU A 96 3.92 -5.03 0.87
C LEU A 96 5.00 -4.37 0.00
N HIS A 97 6.15 -4.01 0.57
CA HIS A 97 7.21 -3.37 -0.21
C HIS A 97 7.81 -4.32 -1.25
N GLN A 98 7.98 -5.61 -0.92
CA GLN A 98 8.46 -6.63 -1.85
C GLN A 98 7.49 -6.77 -3.03
N PHE A 99 6.20 -6.86 -2.73
CA PHE A 99 5.17 -6.88 -3.76
C PHE A 99 5.17 -5.62 -4.62
N ALA A 100 5.30 -4.43 -4.00
CA ALA A 100 5.29 -3.15 -4.69
C ALA A 100 6.49 -2.98 -5.65
N LEU A 101 7.61 -3.62 -5.36
CA LEU A 101 8.82 -3.64 -6.17
C LEU A 101 8.83 -4.75 -7.23
N SER A 102 8.14 -5.86 -6.98
CA SER A 102 8.17 -7.02 -7.86
C SER A 102 7.50 -6.75 -9.22
N LYS A 103 8.13 -7.28 -10.28
CA LYS A 103 7.59 -7.34 -11.64
C LYS A 103 6.73 -8.58 -11.87
N ASN A 104 6.90 -9.63 -11.06
CA ASN A 104 6.17 -10.88 -11.12
C ASN A 104 5.42 -11.05 -9.80
N ARG A 105 4.17 -10.62 -9.76
CA ARG A 105 3.34 -10.65 -8.56
C ARG A 105 2.44 -11.87 -8.56
N ASP A 106 2.22 -12.43 -7.37
CA ASP A 106 1.31 -13.55 -7.19
C ASP A 106 -0.14 -13.12 -7.43
N TYR A 107 -0.79 -13.73 -8.42
CA TYR A 107 -2.19 -13.47 -8.77
C TYR A 107 -3.17 -13.68 -7.60
N GLN A 108 -2.92 -14.66 -6.72
CA GLN A 108 -3.77 -14.90 -5.54
C GLN A 108 -3.69 -13.74 -4.55
N VAL A 109 -2.50 -13.15 -4.42
CA VAL A 109 -2.29 -11.95 -3.60
C VAL A 109 -3.02 -10.75 -4.20
N GLU A 110 -2.91 -10.54 -5.51
CA GLU A 110 -3.65 -9.50 -6.24
C GLU A 110 -5.16 -9.64 -6.07
N GLN A 111 -5.68 -10.85 -6.26
CA GLN A 111 -7.09 -11.16 -6.06
C GLN A 111 -7.53 -10.91 -4.61
N GLY A 112 -6.69 -11.28 -3.63
CA GLY A 112 -6.93 -11.02 -2.21
C GLY A 112 -7.07 -9.53 -1.90
N MET A 113 -6.23 -8.68 -2.49
CA MET A 113 -6.32 -7.22 -2.33
C MET A 113 -7.60 -6.65 -2.94
N ALA A 114 -7.93 -7.05 -4.17
CA ALA A 114 -9.13 -6.60 -4.88
C ALA A 114 -10.41 -7.01 -4.12
N ASN A 115 -10.43 -8.23 -3.56
CA ASN A 115 -11.54 -8.68 -2.73
C ASN A 115 -11.70 -7.84 -1.45
N ARG A 116 -10.60 -7.50 -0.76
CA ARG A 116 -10.64 -6.63 0.43
C ARG A 116 -11.13 -5.23 0.09
N TYR A 117 -10.67 -4.67 -1.02
CA TYR A 117 -11.14 -3.38 -1.51
C TYR A 117 -12.63 -3.41 -1.85
N SER A 118 -13.05 -4.47 -2.55
CA SER A 118 -14.45 -4.67 -2.95
C SER A 118 -15.40 -4.77 -1.76
N GLN A 119 -14.95 -5.35 -0.66
CA GLN A 119 -15.72 -5.36 0.58
C GLN A 119 -15.85 -3.98 1.21
N GLN A 120 -14.98 -3.02 0.92
CA GLN A 120 -14.90 -1.72 1.60
C GLN A 120 -15.51 -0.57 0.79
N VAL A 121 -15.28 -0.54 -0.53
CA VAL A 121 -15.61 0.61 -1.39
C VAL A 121 -16.62 0.24 -2.48
N GLY A 122 -16.36 -0.83 -3.21
CA GLY A 122 -17.17 -1.26 -4.34
C GLY A 122 -16.43 -2.28 -5.19
N TYR A 123 -17.18 -3.14 -5.88
CA TYR A 123 -16.62 -4.24 -6.65
C TYR A 123 -15.59 -3.74 -7.68
N VAL A 124 -14.44 -4.40 -7.71
CA VAL A 124 -13.36 -4.20 -8.67
C VAL A 124 -12.73 -5.54 -9.01
N GLU A 125 -12.37 -5.74 -10.28
CA GLU A 125 -11.59 -6.92 -10.67
C GLU A 125 -10.13 -6.79 -10.25
N ALA A 126 -9.43 -7.92 -10.11
CA ALA A 126 -8.03 -7.96 -9.69
C ALA A 126 -7.12 -7.12 -10.61
N ALA A 127 -7.29 -7.25 -11.93
CA ALA A 127 -6.50 -6.51 -12.91
C ALA A 127 -6.71 -4.99 -12.80
N GLU A 128 -7.95 -4.54 -12.63
CA GLU A 128 -8.27 -3.12 -12.47
C GLU A 128 -7.72 -2.56 -11.14
N PHE A 129 -7.81 -3.34 -10.06
CA PHE A 129 -7.21 -2.98 -8.78
C PHE A 129 -5.69 -2.80 -8.90
N VAL A 130 -4.99 -3.74 -9.56
CA VAL A 130 -3.53 -3.70 -9.74
C VAL A 130 -3.10 -2.47 -10.54
N VAL A 131 -3.80 -2.16 -11.64
CA VAL A 131 -3.54 -0.95 -12.43
C VAL A 131 -3.71 0.31 -11.59
N SER A 132 -4.77 0.37 -10.78
CA SER A 132 -5.04 1.50 -9.90
C SER A 132 -3.98 1.63 -8.80
N PHE A 133 -3.56 0.51 -8.21
CA PHE A 133 -2.48 0.45 -7.22
C PHE A 133 -1.16 0.94 -7.80
N ASP A 134 -0.77 0.48 -8.99
CA ASP A 134 0.50 0.89 -9.62
C ASP A 134 0.52 2.35 -10.01
N LYS A 135 -0.61 2.87 -10.53
CA LYS A 135 -0.75 4.30 -10.80
C LYS A 135 -0.64 5.13 -9.53
N LEU A 136 -1.29 4.70 -8.44
CA LEU A 136 -1.20 5.38 -7.15
C LEU A 136 0.23 5.34 -6.59
N LYS A 137 0.92 4.21 -6.68
CA LYS A 137 2.32 4.08 -6.27
C LYS A 137 3.22 5.07 -7.02
N GLN A 138 3.05 5.17 -8.34
CA GLN A 138 3.82 6.13 -9.16
C GLN A 138 3.52 7.59 -8.76
N ASN A 139 2.24 7.95 -8.60
CA ASN A 139 1.85 9.28 -8.16
C ASN A 139 2.41 9.63 -6.77
N LEU A 140 2.42 8.69 -5.84
CA LEU A 140 2.98 8.87 -4.50
C LEU A 140 4.48 9.10 -4.56
N LYS A 141 5.21 8.34 -5.38
CA LYS A 141 6.64 8.55 -5.61
C LYS A 141 6.92 9.98 -6.06
N GLU A 142 6.20 10.45 -7.07
CA GLU A 142 6.36 11.80 -7.65
C GLU A 142 6.06 12.93 -6.64
N ARG A 143 5.25 12.66 -5.61
CA ARG A 143 4.99 13.60 -4.50
C ARG A 143 6.05 13.53 -3.40
N ILE A 144 6.51 12.32 -3.06
CA ILE A 144 7.44 12.07 -1.95
C ILE A 144 8.86 12.51 -2.31
N GLU A 145 9.32 12.17 -3.52
CA GLU A 145 10.71 12.34 -3.94
C GLU A 145 11.17 13.81 -3.87
N PRO A 146 10.44 14.81 -4.42
CA PRO A 146 10.83 16.22 -4.28
C PRO A 146 10.86 16.69 -2.82
N LEU A 147 9.84 16.36 -2.03
CA LEU A 147 9.73 16.75 -0.62
C LEU A 147 10.87 16.19 0.24
N ALA A 148 11.34 14.98 -0.09
CA ALA A 148 12.45 14.35 0.60
C ALA A 148 13.80 14.96 0.17
N CYS A 149 13.98 15.24 -1.13
CA CYS A 149 15.15 15.93 -1.64
C CYS A 149 15.36 17.30 -0.97
N ASP A 150 14.29 18.08 -0.79
CA ASP A 150 14.33 19.37 -0.08
C ASP A 150 14.82 19.25 1.37
N GLN A 151 14.70 18.07 1.98
CA GLN A 151 15.16 17.75 3.34
C GLN A 151 16.53 17.03 3.38
N ASN A 152 17.28 17.09 2.28
CA ASN A 152 18.55 16.38 2.10
C ASN A 152 18.42 14.86 2.34
N CYS A 153 17.26 14.27 2.03
CA CYS A 153 17.10 12.83 1.96
C CYS A 153 17.28 12.40 0.51
N THR A 154 18.28 11.55 0.23
CA THR A 154 18.54 11.06 -1.12
C THR A 154 17.62 9.87 -1.43
N PHE A 155 16.77 10.05 -2.44
CA PHE A 155 15.89 9.02 -3.03
C PHE A 155 16.68 8.27 -4.11
N ASP A 156 17.51 7.29 -3.73
CA ASP A 156 18.13 6.40 -4.71
C ASP A 156 17.25 5.16 -4.83
N VAL A 157 16.58 5.01 -5.98
CA VAL A 157 15.86 3.78 -6.34
C VAL A 157 16.86 2.62 -6.35
N LEU A 158 16.96 1.93 -5.22
CA LEU A 158 17.67 0.67 -5.00
C LEU A 158 19.06 0.56 -5.64
N LYS A 159 20.08 0.97 -4.87
CA LYS A 159 21.25 0.09 -4.65
C LYS A 159 21.57 -0.15 -3.18
N THR A 160 21.19 0.77 -2.30
CA THR A 160 21.58 0.79 -0.88
C THR A 160 20.90 -0.28 -0.04
N PHE A 161 19.59 -0.50 -0.23
CA PHE A 161 18.92 -1.61 0.45
C PHE A 161 19.02 -2.94 -0.30
N THR A 162 19.23 -2.97 -1.62
CA THR A 162 19.55 -4.20 -2.40
C THR A 162 20.86 -4.87 -1.96
N GLY A 163 21.76 -4.15 -1.27
CA GLY A 163 22.90 -4.77 -0.58
C GLY A 163 22.52 -5.52 0.70
N LEU A 164 21.34 -5.23 1.28
CA LEU A 164 20.77 -5.84 2.50
C LEU A 164 19.55 -6.74 2.21
N THR A 165 18.86 -6.50 1.10
CA THR A 165 17.78 -7.31 0.51
C THR A 165 18.38 -8.00 -0.72
N ILE A 166 19.14 -9.06 -0.43
CA ILE A 166 19.34 -10.29 -1.20
C ILE A 166 19.33 -10.14 -2.73
N GLN A 167 20.38 -10.64 -3.37
CA GLN A 167 20.33 -11.17 -4.74
C GLN A 167 19.22 -12.23 -4.83
N VAL A 168 17.95 -11.82 -4.92
CA VAL A 168 16.81 -12.72 -5.14
C VAL A 168 16.63 -12.78 -6.64
N ASP A 169 17.50 -13.54 -7.30
CA ASP A 169 17.34 -13.84 -8.72
C ASP A 169 16.36 -15.02 -8.92
N THR A 170 15.96 -15.73 -7.85
CA THR A 170 15.08 -16.91 -7.93
C THR A 170 14.04 -17.01 -6.81
N GLU A 171 12.94 -17.76 -7.05
CA GLU A 171 11.87 -18.04 -6.08
C GLU A 171 12.35 -18.82 -4.83
N GLU A 172 13.45 -19.58 -4.93
CA GLU A 172 14.06 -20.29 -3.78
C GLU A 172 14.70 -19.35 -2.77
N ASP A 173 15.28 -18.23 -3.23
CA ASP A 173 15.88 -17.21 -2.37
C ASP A 173 14.81 -16.47 -1.55
N LEU A 174 13.60 -16.31 -2.12
CA LEU A 174 12.44 -15.74 -1.45
C LEU A 174 11.92 -16.66 -0.33
N ALA A 175 11.92 -17.98 -0.56
CA ALA A 175 11.46 -18.97 0.42
C ALA A 175 12.37 -19.04 1.65
N SER A 176 13.69 -18.87 1.47
CA SER A 176 14.65 -18.89 2.58
C SER A 176 14.60 -17.62 3.44
N TYR A 177 14.17 -16.48 2.88
CA TYR A 177 13.99 -15.24 3.63
C TYR A 177 12.73 -15.22 4.49
N LEU A 178 11.65 -15.91 4.07
CA LEU A 178 10.38 -15.95 4.80
C LEU A 178 10.37 -16.91 6.00
N ILE A 179 11.43 -17.73 6.15
CA ILE A 179 11.56 -18.73 7.22
C ILE A 179 12.35 -18.19 8.43
N HIS A 180 12.96 -17.00 8.33
CA HIS A 180 13.76 -16.36 9.40
C HIS A 180 13.20 -14.98 9.79
#